data_AF-A0A072PSA8-F1
#
_entry.id   AF-A0A072PSA8-F1
#
_cell.length_a   1.000
_cell.length_b   1.000
_cell.length_c   1.000
_cell.angle_alpha   90.00
_cell.angle_beta   90.00
_cell.angle_gamma   90.00
#
_symmetry.space_group_name_H-M   'P 1'
#
loop_
_entity.id
_entity.type
_entity.pdbx_description
1 polymer ?
#
loop_
_entity_poly.entity_id
_entity_poly.type
_entity_poly.pdbx_seq_one_letter_code
_entity_poly.pdbx_strand_id
1 'polypeptide(L)'
;MASTQHSKTAGKRCFVTIGATAPFDSLIRAVLHPDFIGALHAAGYVELRVQYGSHEGETIFQSRLKELATSVDDRRLEITGFGFNKYGLRDEISAVQGFTEESQGMVISHAGSGSILDALRVGIPLVVVPNSDLLHNHQAELAEVLAEQEYVIHGNIDDLASSIPEVEALRRKMRQWPPLRSGEEKYKHGLADVIAEEMGWQIG
;
A
#
# COMPACT_ATOMS: atom_id res chain seq x y z
N MET A 1 27.41 3.21 -25.42
CA MET A 1 25.99 3.26 -24.97
C MET A 1 25.96 2.59 -23.61
N ALA A 2 26.04 3.41 -22.55
CA ALA A 2 26.19 2.92 -21.19
C ALA A 2 24.83 2.40 -20.69
N SER A 3 24.78 1.10 -20.44
CA SER A 3 23.72 0.42 -19.72
C SER A 3 23.72 0.88 -18.27
N THR A 4 22.75 1.72 -17.92
CA THR A 4 22.53 2.18 -16.53
C THR A 4 22.01 0.99 -15.71
N GLN A 5 22.94 0.20 -15.17
CA GLN A 5 22.64 -0.73 -14.08
C GLN A 5 22.24 0.11 -12.86
N HIS A 6 20.93 0.22 -12.60
CA HIS A 6 20.44 0.73 -11.33
C HIS A 6 20.85 -0.28 -10.26
N SER A 7 21.80 0.13 -9.42
CA SER A 7 22.07 -0.52 -8.14
C SER A 7 20.74 -0.56 -7.38
N LYS A 8 20.15 -1.76 -7.24
CA LYS A 8 18.99 -2.00 -6.37
C LYS A 8 19.42 -1.72 -4.94
N THR A 9 19.24 -0.48 -4.48
CA THR A 9 19.43 -0.10 -3.08
C THR A 9 18.43 -0.88 -2.23
N ALA A 10 18.90 -1.50 -1.15
CA ALA A 10 18.12 -2.29 -0.20
C ALA A 10 17.22 -1.43 0.71
N GLY A 11 16.44 -0.52 0.13
CA GLY A 11 15.51 0.34 0.86
C GLY A 11 14.05 -0.04 0.63
N LYS A 12 13.17 0.49 1.48
CA LYS A 12 11.75 0.16 1.43
C LYS A 12 11.07 0.84 0.23
N ARG A 13 10.15 0.11 -0.40
CA ARG A 13 9.31 0.61 -1.49
C ARG A 13 7.89 0.89 -0.99
N CYS A 14 7.34 2.06 -1.31
CA CYS A 14 5.92 2.33 -1.15
C CYS A 14 5.26 2.23 -2.53
N PHE A 15 4.29 1.33 -2.67
CA PHE A 15 3.48 1.22 -3.88
C PHE A 15 2.07 1.73 -3.61
N VAL A 16 1.58 2.64 -4.45
CA VAL A 16 0.25 3.23 -4.35
C VAL A 16 -0.57 2.83 -5.56
N THR A 17 -1.77 2.28 -5.32
CA THR A 17 -2.71 1.90 -6.37
C THR A 17 -4.11 2.49 -6.14
N ILE A 18 -4.56 3.32 -7.08
CA ILE A 18 -5.93 3.84 -7.13
C ILE A 18 -6.94 2.85 -7.74
N GLY A 19 -6.48 1.67 -8.17
CA GLY A 19 -7.31 0.68 -8.85
C GLY A 19 -7.50 0.92 -10.34
N ALA A 20 -8.39 0.11 -10.93
CA ALA A 20 -8.63 0.09 -12.38
C ALA A 20 -9.85 0.90 -12.80
N THR A 21 -10.82 1.03 -11.90
CA THR A 21 -12.22 1.30 -12.26
C THR A 21 -12.66 2.74 -12.03
N ALA A 22 -11.96 3.49 -11.19
CA ALA A 22 -12.33 4.87 -10.88
C ALA A 22 -11.08 5.74 -10.64
N PRO A 23 -11.14 7.03 -11.01
CA PRO A 23 -10.11 8.00 -10.63
C PRO A 23 -10.12 8.22 -9.11
N PHE A 24 -8.95 8.57 -8.56
CA PHE A 24 -8.81 8.91 -7.15
C PHE A 24 -7.76 10.00 -6.96
N ASP A 25 -8.11 11.17 -7.48
CA ASP A 25 -7.24 12.34 -7.56
C ASP A 25 -6.77 12.82 -6.19
N SER A 26 -7.63 12.73 -5.17
CA SER A 26 -7.31 13.06 -3.79
C SER A 26 -6.19 12.17 -3.24
N LEU A 27 -6.21 10.86 -3.51
CA LEU A 27 -5.13 9.95 -3.12
C LEU A 27 -3.80 10.32 -3.78
N ILE A 28 -3.80 10.61 -5.08
CA ILE A 28 -2.60 11.03 -5.80
C ILE A 28 -2.02 12.32 -5.18
N ARG A 29 -2.89 13.29 -4.83
CA ARG A 29 -2.47 14.54 -4.19
C ARG A 29 -1.91 14.34 -2.77
N ALA A 30 -2.51 13.43 -2.01
CA ALA A 30 -2.13 13.12 -0.64
C ALA A 30 -0.76 12.40 -0.58
N VAL A 31 -0.52 11.39 -1.42
CA VAL A 31 0.77 10.66 -1.45
C VAL A 31 1.92 11.47 -2.03
N LEU A 32 1.63 12.58 -2.70
CA LEU A 32 2.61 13.55 -3.18
C LEU A 32 2.63 14.84 -2.33
N HIS A 33 2.00 14.83 -1.15
CA HIS A 33 2.09 15.95 -0.22
C HIS A 33 3.45 15.96 0.48
N PRO A 34 4.10 17.12 0.70
CA PRO A 34 5.40 17.20 1.38
C PRO A 34 5.45 16.47 2.73
N ASP A 35 4.37 16.53 3.52
CA ASP A 35 4.30 15.84 4.82
C ASP A 35 4.37 14.32 4.67
N PHE A 36 3.69 13.76 3.67
CA PHE A 36 3.73 12.33 3.38
C PHE A 36 5.12 11.91 2.87
N ILE A 37 5.72 12.70 1.99
CA ILE A 37 7.08 12.48 1.50
C ILE A 37 8.10 12.53 2.65
N GLY A 38 7.97 13.49 3.55
CA GLY A 38 8.81 13.61 4.75
C GLY A 38 8.66 12.40 5.68
N ALA A 39 7.44 11.91 5.86
CA ALA A 39 7.17 10.73 6.67
C ALA A 39 7.72 9.44 6.03
N LEU A 40 7.67 9.28 4.70
CA LEU A 40 8.34 8.20 3.99
C LEU A 40 9.86 8.22 4.21
N HIS A 41 10.48 9.39 4.10
CA HIS A 41 11.91 9.56 4.37
C HIS A 41 12.28 9.15 5.79
N ALA A 42 11.52 9.64 6.78
CA ALA A 42 11.76 9.32 8.19
C ALA A 42 11.65 7.81 8.47
N ALA A 43 10.77 7.11 7.74
CA ALA A 43 10.59 5.66 7.86
C ALA A 43 11.58 4.82 7.01
N GLY A 44 12.48 5.45 6.25
CA GLY A 44 13.52 4.78 5.47
C GLY A 44 13.06 4.24 4.11
N TYR A 45 11.99 4.81 3.54
CA TYR A 45 11.58 4.52 2.18
C TYR A 45 12.48 5.23 1.17
N VAL A 46 12.86 4.51 0.12
CA VAL A 46 13.74 5.00 -0.95
C VAL A 46 13.05 5.06 -2.29
N GLU A 47 11.86 4.47 -2.40
CA GLU A 47 11.07 4.46 -3.62
C GLU A 47 9.58 4.67 -3.31
N LEU A 48 8.94 5.56 -4.05
CA LEU A 48 7.50 5.75 -4.12
C LEU A 48 7.03 5.52 -5.56
N ARG A 49 6.20 4.49 -5.74
CA ARG A 49 5.66 4.07 -7.03
C ARG A 49 4.15 4.32 -7.04
N VAL A 50 3.65 5.21 -7.89
CA VAL A 50 2.23 5.60 -7.92
C VAL A 50 1.56 5.15 -9.21
N GLN A 51 0.53 4.31 -9.10
CA GLN A 51 -0.38 4.05 -10.21
C GLN A 51 -1.46 5.15 -10.25
N TYR A 52 -1.36 6.07 -11.21
CA TYR A 52 -2.25 7.24 -11.32
C TYR A 52 -3.47 7.02 -12.24
N GLY A 53 -3.58 5.86 -12.89
CA GLY A 53 -4.75 5.51 -13.70
C GLY A 53 -4.78 6.21 -15.07
N SER A 54 -5.76 7.09 -15.28
CA SER A 54 -6.02 7.77 -16.56
C SER A 54 -5.13 9.00 -16.78
N HIS A 55 -5.34 9.70 -17.91
CA HIS A 55 -4.56 10.88 -18.27
C HIS A 55 -4.74 12.07 -17.31
N GLU A 56 -5.92 12.18 -16.70
CA GLU A 56 -6.21 13.18 -15.67
C GLU A 56 -5.33 12.96 -14.44
N GLY A 57 -5.24 11.71 -13.96
CA GLY A 57 -4.36 11.34 -12.85
C GLY A 57 -2.88 11.55 -13.18
N GLU A 58 -2.47 11.27 -14.42
CA GLU A 58 -1.11 11.56 -14.89
C GLU A 58 -0.79 13.05 -14.81
N THR A 59 -1.72 13.91 -15.24
CA THR A 59 -1.55 15.36 -15.21
C THR A 59 -1.36 15.87 -13.78
N ILE A 60 -2.15 15.36 -12.84
CA ILE A 60 -2.03 15.68 -11.42
C ILE A 60 -0.68 15.21 -10.88
N PHE A 61 -0.29 13.96 -11.18
CA PHE A 61 0.98 13.39 -10.76
C PHE A 61 2.17 14.25 -11.22
N GLN A 62 2.20 14.63 -12.50
CA GLN A 62 3.28 15.45 -13.06
C GLN A 62 3.33 16.87 -12.48
N SER A 63 2.17 17.49 -12.25
CA SER A 63 2.11 18.82 -11.60
C SER A 63 2.70 18.78 -10.20
N ARG A 64 2.28 17.79 -9.40
CA ARG A 64 2.75 17.63 -8.02
C ARG A 64 4.23 17.27 -7.95
N LEU A 65 4.71 16.42 -8.86
CA LEU A 65 6.14 16.10 -8.94
C LEU A 65 7.00 17.34 -9.22
N LYS A 66 6.51 18.26 -10.08
CA LYS A 66 7.19 19.52 -10.37
C LYS A 66 7.20 20.46 -9.17
N GLU A 67 6.11 20.52 -8.42
CA GLU A 67 6.02 21.29 -7.15
C GLU A 67 6.94 20.72 -6.06
N LEU A 68 7.07 19.40 -5.97
CA LEU A 68 8.01 18.75 -5.06
C LEU A 68 9.46 19.05 -5.44
N ALA A 69 9.80 18.99 -6.73
CA ALA A 69 11.15 19.28 -7.20
C ALA A 69 11.61 20.72 -6.93
N THR A 70 10.68 21.67 -6.78
CA THR A 70 11.00 23.07 -6.42
C THR A 70 11.04 23.32 -4.92
N SER A 71 10.44 22.45 -4.11
CA SER A 71 10.32 22.61 -2.66
C SER A 71 11.24 21.68 -1.85
N VAL A 72 11.65 20.55 -2.43
CA VAL A 72 12.40 19.49 -1.74
C VAL A 72 13.62 19.10 -2.61
N ASP A 73 14.82 19.48 -2.20
CA ASP A 73 16.10 19.07 -2.83
C ASP A 73 16.56 17.69 -2.31
N ASP A 74 15.63 16.75 -2.17
CA ASP A 74 15.93 15.43 -1.58
C ASP A 74 15.97 14.33 -2.65
N ARG A 75 17.19 13.98 -3.06
CA ARG A 75 17.46 12.89 -4.02
C ARG A 75 17.38 11.50 -3.39
N ARG A 76 16.95 11.37 -2.13
CA ARG A 76 16.91 10.08 -1.41
C ARG A 76 15.65 9.25 -1.66
N LEU A 77 14.59 9.84 -2.22
CA LEU A 77 13.35 9.14 -2.57
C LEU A 77 13.14 9.21 -4.08
N GLU A 78 13.16 8.06 -4.73
CA GLU A 78 12.80 7.93 -6.13
C GLU A 78 11.27 7.89 -6.27
N ILE A 79 10.69 8.91 -6.88
CA ILE A 79 9.24 9.00 -7.13
C ILE A 79 8.98 8.71 -8.60
N THR A 80 8.25 7.63 -8.89
CA THR A 80 7.86 7.26 -10.26
C THR A 80 6.36 6.95 -10.34
N GLY A 81 5.78 7.17 -11.52
CA GLY A 81 4.36 6.92 -11.76
C GLY A 81 4.11 6.04 -12.98
N PHE A 82 2.94 5.41 -13.05
CA PHE A 82 2.43 4.78 -14.27
C PHE A 82 0.90 4.81 -14.33
N GLY A 83 0.36 4.69 -15.53
CA GLY A 83 -1.08 4.57 -15.75
C GLY A 83 -1.61 3.18 -15.42
N PHE A 84 -2.77 2.81 -15.97
CA PHE A 84 -3.33 1.48 -15.76
C PHE A 84 -2.51 0.38 -16.47
N ASN A 85 -2.03 -0.61 -15.70
CA ASN A 85 -1.41 -1.82 -16.23
C ASN A 85 -2.10 -3.08 -15.69
N LYS A 86 -2.95 -3.70 -16.52
CA LYS A 86 -3.78 -4.86 -16.16
C LYS A 86 -2.98 -6.09 -15.69
N TYR A 87 -1.74 -6.25 -16.16
CA TYR A 87 -0.92 -7.44 -15.87
C TYR A 87 0.23 -7.16 -14.91
N GLY A 88 0.56 -5.89 -14.66
CA GLY A 88 1.72 -5.50 -13.85
C GLY A 88 1.45 -5.26 -12.36
N LEU A 89 0.19 -5.18 -11.91
CA LEU A 89 -0.09 -4.88 -10.49
C LEU A 89 0.52 -5.92 -9.53
N ARG A 90 0.48 -7.20 -9.90
CA ARG A 90 1.03 -8.29 -9.08
C ARG A 90 2.56 -8.22 -8.99
N ASP A 91 3.21 -7.86 -10.08
CA ASP A 91 4.66 -7.67 -10.10
C ASP A 91 5.07 -6.46 -9.26
N GLU A 92 4.30 -5.37 -9.31
CA GLU A 92 4.52 -4.19 -8.48
C GLU A 92 4.33 -4.49 -6.99
N ILE A 93 3.26 -5.22 -6.62
CA ILE A 93 3.03 -5.70 -5.25
C ILE A 93 4.18 -6.62 -4.82
N SER A 94 4.58 -7.59 -5.65
CA SER A 94 5.66 -8.53 -5.32
C SER A 94 6.99 -7.80 -5.10
N ALA A 95 7.27 -6.74 -5.87
CA ALA A 95 8.48 -5.94 -5.70
C ALA A 95 8.51 -5.16 -4.37
N VAL A 96 7.36 -4.95 -3.71
CA VAL A 96 7.27 -4.34 -2.38
C VAL A 96 7.72 -5.30 -1.27
N GLN A 97 7.76 -6.63 -1.50
CA GLN A 97 8.24 -7.58 -0.50
C GLN A 97 9.69 -7.29 -0.06
N GLY A 98 10.48 -6.62 -0.91
CA GLY A 98 11.89 -6.39 -0.66
C GLY A 98 12.69 -7.69 -0.69
N PHE A 99 13.97 -7.62 -0.29
CA PHE A 99 14.86 -8.78 -0.21
C PHE A 99 15.00 -9.32 1.21
N THR A 100 14.77 -8.46 2.19
CA THR A 100 14.83 -8.73 3.63
C THR A 100 13.60 -8.17 4.31
N GLU A 101 13.29 -8.69 5.49
CA GLU A 101 12.17 -8.22 6.34
C GLU A 101 12.23 -6.73 6.67
N GLU A 102 13.43 -6.16 6.72
CA GLU A 102 13.68 -4.74 7.02
C GLU A 102 13.46 -3.85 5.80
N SER A 103 13.71 -4.40 4.61
CA SER A 103 13.47 -3.74 3.31
C SER A 103 12.05 -3.94 2.79
N GLN A 104 11.23 -4.76 3.46
CA GLN A 104 9.84 -4.94 3.10
C GLN A 104 9.13 -3.58 3.16
N GLY A 105 8.44 -3.25 2.09
CA GLY A 105 7.78 -1.98 1.92
C GLY A 105 6.34 -1.95 2.43
N MET A 106 5.51 -1.14 1.79
CA MET A 106 4.06 -1.12 2.02
C MET A 106 3.29 -0.86 0.74
N VAL A 107 2.03 -1.31 0.71
CA VAL A 107 1.07 -0.97 -0.33
C VAL A 107 0.03 0.00 0.25
N ILE A 108 -0.34 1.02 -0.51
CA ILE A 108 -1.49 1.89 -0.24
C ILE A 108 -2.51 1.63 -1.34
N SER A 109 -3.73 1.25 -0.96
CA SER A 109 -4.80 0.91 -1.90
C SER A 109 -6.11 1.60 -1.56
N HIS A 110 -6.84 2.01 -2.60
CA HIS A 110 -8.16 2.64 -2.52
C HIS A 110 -9.32 1.75 -2.03
N ALA A 111 -9.04 0.61 -1.40
CA ALA A 111 -10.01 -0.43 -1.02
C ALA A 111 -10.58 -1.29 -2.16
N GLY A 112 -9.91 -1.38 -3.30
CA GLY A 112 -10.22 -2.40 -4.31
C GLY A 112 -9.96 -3.81 -3.77
N SER A 113 -11.00 -4.65 -3.69
CA SER A 113 -10.94 -5.99 -3.08
C SER A 113 -9.85 -6.88 -3.67
N GLY A 114 -9.63 -6.83 -4.99
CA GLY A 114 -8.57 -7.60 -5.65
C GLY A 114 -7.15 -7.21 -5.20
N SER A 115 -6.88 -5.91 -5.05
CA SER A 115 -5.58 -5.41 -4.60
C SER A 115 -5.35 -5.69 -3.11
N ILE A 116 -6.40 -5.60 -2.28
CA ILE A 116 -6.35 -5.98 -0.86
C ILE A 116 -5.95 -7.45 -0.74
N LEU A 117 -6.66 -8.35 -1.43
CA LEU A 117 -6.39 -9.79 -1.36
C LEU A 117 -5.01 -10.14 -1.90
N ASP A 118 -4.58 -9.53 -3.01
CA ASP A 118 -3.24 -9.77 -3.57
C ASP A 118 -2.13 -9.31 -2.60
N ALA A 119 -2.30 -8.19 -1.88
CA ALA A 119 -1.33 -7.75 -0.87
C ALA A 119 -1.30 -8.64 0.38
N LEU A 120 -2.48 -9.07 0.86
CA LEU A 120 -2.61 -9.99 2.00
C LEU A 120 -1.98 -11.36 1.68
N ARG A 121 -2.23 -11.90 0.47
CA ARG A 121 -1.61 -13.15 -0.05
C ARG A 121 -0.10 -13.15 0.04
N VAL A 122 0.49 -11.98 -0.20
CA VAL A 122 1.94 -11.79 -0.30
C VAL A 122 2.54 -11.39 1.06
N GLY A 123 1.71 -11.16 2.08
CA GLY A 123 2.12 -10.81 3.44
C GLY A 123 2.71 -9.42 3.56
N ILE A 124 2.30 -8.49 2.70
CA ILE A 124 2.81 -7.11 2.70
C ILE A 124 1.91 -6.22 3.54
N PRO A 125 2.49 -5.34 4.39
CA PRO A 125 1.71 -4.33 5.11
C PRO A 125 0.91 -3.44 4.17
N LEU A 126 -0.38 -3.28 4.47
CA LEU A 126 -1.35 -2.62 3.60
C LEU A 126 -2.04 -1.46 4.33
N VAL A 127 -2.06 -0.28 3.70
CA VAL A 127 -2.95 0.82 4.05
C VAL A 127 -4.11 0.81 3.09
N VAL A 128 -5.33 0.80 3.63
CA VAL A 128 -6.56 0.93 2.85
C VAL A 128 -7.12 2.32 3.05
N VAL A 129 -7.16 3.12 1.99
CA VAL A 129 -7.71 4.47 1.98
C VAL A 129 -9.03 4.42 1.23
N PRO A 130 -10.20 4.41 1.91
CA PRO A 130 -11.47 4.39 1.22
C PRO A 130 -11.64 5.66 0.39
N ASN A 131 -12.22 5.52 -0.79
CA ASN A 131 -12.60 6.68 -1.59
C ASN A 131 -13.98 7.19 -1.12
N SER A 132 -13.99 8.24 -0.31
CA SER A 132 -15.22 8.87 0.20
C SER A 132 -16.07 9.52 -0.91
N ASP A 133 -15.50 9.80 -2.08
CA ASP A 133 -16.21 10.35 -3.24
C ASP A 133 -17.02 9.26 -3.98
N LEU A 134 -16.74 7.98 -3.72
CA LEU A 134 -17.47 6.86 -4.30
C LEU A 134 -18.50 6.34 -3.30
N LEU A 135 -19.77 6.32 -3.71
CA LEU A 135 -20.95 5.81 -2.96
C LEU A 135 -20.89 4.32 -2.54
N HIS A 136 -19.78 3.63 -2.75
CA HIS A 136 -19.65 2.18 -2.51
C HIS A 136 -19.21 1.92 -1.06
N ASN A 137 -20.13 2.12 -0.11
CA ASN A 137 -19.88 1.92 1.33
C ASN A 137 -19.31 0.54 1.69
N HIS A 138 -19.55 -0.48 0.87
CA HIS A 138 -19.04 -1.84 1.10
C HIS A 138 -17.51 -1.97 1.10
N GLN A 139 -16.79 -1.10 0.39
CA GLN A 139 -15.33 -1.13 0.41
C GLN A 139 -14.78 -0.54 1.71
N ALA A 140 -15.44 0.48 2.25
CA ALA A 140 -15.11 1.06 3.56
C ALA A 140 -15.41 0.06 4.69
N GLU A 141 -16.55 -0.65 4.63
CA GLU A 141 -16.90 -1.72 5.59
C GLU A 141 -15.83 -2.83 5.61
N LEU A 142 -15.36 -3.27 4.44
CA LEU A 142 -14.29 -4.27 4.36
C LEU A 142 -12.98 -3.74 4.96
N ALA A 143 -12.62 -2.49 4.68
CA ALA A 143 -11.43 -1.85 5.23
C ALA A 143 -11.49 -1.75 6.77
N GLU A 144 -12.65 -1.39 7.31
CA GLU A 144 -12.90 -1.27 8.74
C GLU A 144 -12.76 -2.63 9.43
N VAL A 145 -13.43 -3.67 8.93
CA VAL A 145 -13.36 -5.03 9.49
C VAL A 145 -11.92 -5.58 9.46
N LEU A 146 -11.18 -5.33 8.37
CA LEU A 146 -9.78 -5.76 8.27
C LEU A 146 -8.86 -4.96 9.20
N ALA A 147 -9.16 -3.68 9.44
CA ALA A 147 -8.38 -2.85 10.35
C ALA A 147 -8.64 -3.23 11.82
N GLU A 148 -9.89 -3.54 12.18
CA GLU A 148 -10.25 -4.06 13.50
C GLU A 148 -9.53 -5.37 13.83
N GLN A 149 -9.33 -6.21 12.82
CA GLN A 149 -8.59 -7.48 12.94
C GLN A 149 -7.07 -7.31 12.80
N GLU A 150 -6.57 -6.07 12.75
CA GLU A 150 -5.16 -5.73 12.60
C GLU A 150 -4.51 -6.38 11.35
N TYR A 151 -5.27 -6.55 10.26
CA TYR A 151 -4.72 -7.01 8.97
C TYR A 151 -4.26 -5.85 8.09
N VAL A 152 -4.92 -4.70 8.21
CA VAL A 152 -4.63 -3.49 7.42
C VAL A 152 -4.65 -2.26 8.32
N ILE A 153 -4.07 -1.17 7.85
CA ILE A 153 -4.27 0.15 8.45
C ILE A 153 -5.37 0.87 7.67
N HIS A 154 -6.36 1.42 8.38
CA HIS A 154 -7.36 2.29 7.77
C HIS A 154 -6.77 3.69 7.60
N GLY A 155 -6.41 4.06 6.37
CA GLY A 155 -5.78 5.33 6.07
C GLY A 155 -6.79 6.47 5.95
N ASN A 156 -6.50 7.59 6.59
CA ASN A 156 -7.23 8.84 6.40
C ASN A 156 -6.59 9.64 5.25
N ILE A 157 -7.40 10.05 4.28
CA ILE A 157 -6.92 10.82 3.13
C ILE A 157 -6.36 12.19 3.54
N ASP A 158 -6.94 12.81 4.57
CA ASP A 158 -6.54 14.15 5.04
C ASP A 158 -5.26 14.12 5.89
N ASP A 159 -4.92 12.97 6.45
CA ASP A 159 -3.72 12.76 7.27
C ASP A 159 -3.06 11.42 6.97
N LEU A 160 -2.69 11.22 5.70
CA LEU A 160 -2.10 9.95 5.28
C LEU A 160 -0.67 9.74 5.83
N ALA A 161 -0.02 10.81 6.28
CA ALA A 161 1.32 10.72 6.86
C ALA A 161 1.33 9.94 8.20
N SER A 162 0.26 10.05 8.99
CA SER A 162 0.16 9.33 10.27
C SER A 162 -0.01 7.82 10.11
N SER A 163 -0.48 7.33 8.96
CA SER A 163 -0.58 5.88 8.72
C SER A 163 0.78 5.21 8.55
N ILE A 164 1.85 5.94 8.22
CA ILE A 164 3.19 5.36 8.01
C ILE A 164 3.76 4.72 9.28
N PRO A 165 3.84 5.40 10.44
CA PRO A 165 4.30 4.77 11.67
C PRO A 165 3.38 3.61 12.13
N GLU A 166 2.08 3.70 11.86
CA GLU A 166 1.12 2.61 12.16
C GLU A 166 1.41 1.36 11.33
N VAL A 167 1.66 1.53 10.03
CA VAL A 167 2.06 0.43 9.14
C VAL A 167 3.38 -0.18 9.56
N GLU A 168 4.35 0.64 9.98
CA GLU A 168 5.63 0.14 10.48
C GLU A 168 5.43 -0.68 11.76
N ALA A 169 4.49 -0.30 12.64
CA ALA A 169 4.11 -1.10 13.80
C ALA A 169 3.38 -2.39 13.41
N LEU A 170 2.43 -2.31 12.47
CA LEU A 170 1.70 -3.44 11.91
C LEU A 170 2.67 -4.46 11.30
N ARG A 171 3.66 -4.02 10.51
CA ARG A 171 4.70 -4.90 9.95
C ARG A 171 5.37 -5.74 11.04
N ARG A 172 5.67 -5.16 12.21
CA ARG A 172 6.29 -5.93 13.31
C ARG A 172 5.35 -6.95 13.95
N LYS A 173 4.05 -6.69 13.94
CA LYS A 173 3.02 -7.62 14.43
C LYS A 173 2.76 -8.73 13.42
N MET A 174 2.68 -8.40 12.12
CA MET A 174 2.57 -9.39 11.04
C MET A 174 3.75 -10.37 11.04
N ARG A 175 4.94 -9.96 11.51
CA ARG A 175 6.09 -10.86 11.74
C ARG A 175 5.86 -11.92 12.82
N GLN A 176 4.86 -11.77 13.69
CA GLN A 176 4.51 -12.73 14.74
C GLN A 176 3.36 -13.67 14.31
N TRP A 177 3.00 -13.64 13.02
CA TRP A 177 1.92 -14.44 12.44
C TRP A 177 2.45 -15.78 11.85
N PRO A 178 1.69 -16.90 11.90
CA PRO A 178 0.35 -17.06 12.45
C PRO A 178 0.37 -16.98 13.97
N PRO A 179 -0.74 -16.58 14.62
CA PRO A 179 -0.78 -16.51 16.07
C PRO A 179 -0.36 -17.88 16.62
N LEU A 180 0.68 -17.88 17.46
CA LEU A 180 1.11 -19.08 18.16
C LEU A 180 0.07 -19.42 19.23
N ARG A 181 -0.81 -20.39 18.91
CA ARG A 181 -1.44 -21.44 19.76
C ARG A 181 -2.86 -21.74 19.28
N SER A 182 -3.14 -22.96 18.81
CA SER A 182 -3.39 -24.18 19.60
C SER A 182 -4.56 -24.05 20.57
N GLY A 183 -5.64 -24.77 20.30
CA GLY A 183 -6.69 -25.07 21.27
C GLY A 183 -7.93 -24.19 21.15
N GLU A 184 -8.98 -24.80 20.62
CA GLU A 184 -10.37 -24.66 21.08
C GLU A 184 -10.75 -23.31 21.70
N GLU A 185 -11.27 -22.38 20.88
CA GLU A 185 -12.59 -21.77 21.14
C GLU A 185 -13.04 -20.88 19.97
N LYS A 186 -13.91 -21.46 19.14
CA LYS A 186 -15.02 -20.82 18.40
C LYS A 186 -14.70 -19.60 17.51
N TYR A 187 -14.38 -19.87 16.25
CA TYR A 187 -14.88 -19.03 15.14
C TYR A 187 -16.05 -19.76 14.49
N LYS A 188 -17.26 -19.27 14.75
CA LYS A 188 -18.50 -19.73 14.09
C LYS A 188 -18.76 -18.79 12.91
N HIS A 189 -18.10 -19.02 11.78
CA HIS A 189 -18.23 -18.29 10.52
C HIS A 189 -17.83 -16.79 10.55
N GLY A 190 -16.60 -16.48 10.10
CA GLY A 190 -16.14 -15.11 9.89
C GLY A 190 -15.30 -14.90 8.63
N LEU A 191 -15.05 -13.64 8.28
CA LEU A 191 -14.17 -13.23 7.17
C LEU A 191 -12.77 -13.87 7.26
N ALA A 192 -12.30 -14.17 8.47
CA ALA A 192 -11.05 -14.90 8.70
C ALA A 192 -11.06 -16.32 8.13
N ASP A 193 -12.19 -17.03 8.16
CA ASP A 193 -12.34 -18.37 7.54
C ASP A 193 -12.32 -18.24 6.02
N VAL A 194 -12.99 -17.23 5.47
CA VAL A 194 -13.00 -16.93 4.02
C VAL A 194 -11.60 -16.57 3.54
N ILE A 195 -10.88 -15.74 4.30
CA ILE A 195 -9.49 -15.39 4.00
C ILE A 195 -8.62 -16.65 4.13
N ALA A 196 -8.73 -17.42 5.21
CA ALA A 196 -7.94 -18.64 5.37
C ALA A 196 -8.17 -19.66 4.24
N GLU A 197 -9.42 -19.87 3.82
CA GLU A 197 -9.81 -20.72 2.70
C GLU A 197 -9.27 -20.20 1.37
N GLU A 198 -9.42 -18.90 1.09
CA GLU A 198 -8.88 -18.22 -0.11
C GLU A 198 -7.34 -18.14 -0.15
N MET A 199 -6.70 -18.33 1.00
CA MET A 199 -5.25 -18.30 1.20
C MET A 199 -4.65 -19.71 1.29
N GLY A 200 -5.48 -20.76 1.27
CA GLY A 200 -5.04 -22.15 1.39
C GLY A 200 -4.46 -22.51 2.77
N TRP A 201 -4.79 -21.74 3.81
CA TRP A 201 -4.41 -22.05 5.18
C TRP A 201 -5.34 -23.15 5.70
N GLN A 202 -4.81 -24.36 5.86
CA GLN A 202 -5.54 -25.42 6.55
C GLN A 202 -5.67 -25.01 8.02
N ILE A 203 -6.87 -24.58 8.39
CA ILE A 203 -7.27 -24.48 9.79
C ILE A 203 -7.46 -25.92 10.27
N GLY A 204 -6.40 -26.49 10.85
CA GLY A 204 -6.39 -27.81 11.46
C GLY A 204 -6.76 -27.76 12.93
#